data_AF-A0A7X6UDY5-F1
#
_entry.id   AF-A0A7X6UDY5-F1
#
_cell.length_a   1.000
_cell.length_b   1.000
_cell.length_c   1.000
_cell.angle_alpha   90.00
_cell.angle_beta   90.00
_cell.angle_gamma   90.00
#
_symmetry.space_group_name_H-M   'P 1'
#
loop_
_entity.id
_entity.type
_entity.pdbx_description
1 polymer ?
#
loop_
_entity_poly.entity_id
_entity_poly.type
_entity_poly.pdbx_seq_one_letter_code
_entity_poly.pdbx_strand_id
1 'polypeptide(L)'
;PVNRFALTEFLHALADEKHSEITRGHIVARSLPLIDTEGSPEPLHEQLHHLRHQIMKERRLLSDPLSRWAEFLASSGSNEQILRHISDLALQLDRVRDLSVEVEHDGVTLEMLRGETTRCNDLLLALEAELRAQIAHEDQLEH
;
A
#
# COMPACT_ATOMS: atom_id res chain seq x y z
N PRO A 1 -15.77 12.48 13.95
CA PRO A 1 -14.91 13.53 13.34
C PRO A 1 -13.41 13.18 13.24
N VAL A 2 -12.72 12.85 14.36
CA VAL A 2 -11.27 12.56 14.34
C VAL A 2 -10.96 11.21 13.67
N ASN A 3 -11.81 10.19 13.86
CA ASN A 3 -11.67 8.89 13.21
C ASN A 3 -11.72 9.02 11.69
N ARG A 4 -12.78 9.65 11.19
CA ARG A 4 -12.94 10.01 9.78
C ARG A 4 -11.72 10.73 9.20
N PHE A 5 -11.18 11.73 9.92
CA PHE A 5 -10.02 12.48 9.44
C PHE A 5 -8.78 11.59 9.33
N ALA A 6 -8.49 10.77 10.35
CA ALA A 6 -7.40 9.81 10.33
C ALA A 6 -7.51 8.83 9.15
N LEU A 7 -8.68 8.21 8.96
CA LEU A 7 -8.93 7.27 7.86
C LEU A 7 -8.81 7.94 6.49
N THR A 8 -9.26 9.19 6.37
CA THR A 8 -9.12 9.98 5.14
C THR A 8 -7.64 10.27 4.83
N GLU A 9 -6.83 10.58 5.84
CA GLU A 9 -5.38 10.76 5.63
C GLU A 9 -4.69 9.46 5.18
N PHE A 10 -5.10 8.30 5.71
CA PHE A 10 -4.62 7.00 5.20
C PHE A 10 -5.02 6.76 3.76
N LEU A 11 -6.26 7.09 3.39
CA LEU A 11 -6.77 6.94 2.04
C LEU A 11 -6.01 7.85 1.05
N HIS A 12 -5.75 9.11 1.42
CA HIS A 12 -4.88 10.01 0.66
C HIS A 12 -3.47 9.44 0.53
N ALA A 13 -2.94 8.91 1.63
CA ALA A 13 -1.65 8.29 1.65
C ALA A 13 -1.60 6.99 0.84
N LEU A 14 -2.70 6.41 0.35
CA LEU A 14 -2.72 5.27 -0.58
C LEU A 14 -3.05 5.67 -2.01
N ALA A 15 -3.66 6.84 -2.21
CA ALA A 15 -4.09 7.33 -3.51
C ALA A 15 -2.90 7.63 -4.43
N ASP A 16 -2.99 7.19 -5.68
CA ASP A 16 -2.09 7.65 -6.72
C ASP A 16 -2.46 9.08 -7.10
N GLU A 17 -1.65 10.04 -6.66
CA GLU A 17 -1.87 11.48 -6.90
C GLU A 17 -2.00 11.83 -8.38
N LYS A 18 -1.40 11.04 -9.29
CA LYS A 18 -1.46 11.31 -10.73
C LYS A 18 -2.75 10.79 -11.37
N HIS A 19 -3.32 9.72 -10.81
CA HIS A 19 -4.46 9.01 -11.39
C HIS A 19 -5.75 9.17 -10.57
N SER A 20 -5.68 9.75 -9.36
CA SER A 20 -6.82 9.98 -8.48
C SER A 20 -7.37 11.40 -8.61
N GLU A 21 -8.68 11.54 -8.69
CA GLU A 21 -9.41 12.79 -8.52
C GLU A 21 -10.20 12.74 -7.20
N ILE A 22 -9.49 12.96 -6.09
CA ILE A 22 -10.04 12.77 -4.74
C ILE A 22 -11.21 13.72 -4.47
N THR A 23 -11.16 14.94 -5.01
CA THR A 23 -12.26 15.93 -4.94
C THR A 23 -13.54 15.47 -5.63
N ARG A 24 -13.45 14.50 -6.56
CA ARG A 24 -14.58 13.88 -7.23
C ARG A 24 -14.89 12.46 -6.72
N GLY A 25 -14.21 12.02 -5.66
CA GLY A 25 -14.35 10.67 -5.11
C GLY A 25 -13.77 9.57 -5.98
N HIS A 26 -12.96 9.91 -6.99
CA HIS A 26 -12.22 8.93 -7.79
C HIS A 26 -10.85 8.71 -7.18
N ILE A 27 -10.63 7.52 -6.62
CA ILE A 27 -9.40 7.15 -5.93
C ILE A 27 -8.89 5.88 -6.58
N VAL A 28 -7.62 5.92 -6.99
CA VAL A 28 -6.89 4.78 -7.53
C VAL A 28 -5.79 4.49 -6.54
N ALA A 29 -5.75 3.28 -5.98
CA ALA A 29 -4.65 2.89 -5.11
C ALA A 29 -3.33 2.87 -5.91
N ARG A 30 -2.23 3.30 -5.29
CA ARG A 30 -0.91 3.10 -5.87
C ARG A 30 -0.59 1.61 -5.96
N SER A 31 0.30 1.28 -6.89
CA SER A 31 0.78 -0.07 -7.11
C SER A 31 2.29 -0.09 -7.25
N LEU A 32 2.90 -1.20 -6.86
CA LEU A 32 4.28 -1.51 -7.14
C LEU A 32 4.43 -1.92 -8.61
N PRO A 33 5.53 -1.53 -9.27
CA PRO A 33 5.81 -1.96 -10.63
C PRO A 33 6.04 -3.47 -10.67
N LEU A 34 5.47 -4.14 -11.67
CA LEU A 34 5.75 -5.54 -11.95
C LEU A 34 7.03 -5.64 -12.79
N ILE A 35 7.91 -6.58 -12.43
CA ILE A 35 9.14 -6.85 -13.20
C ILE A 35 8.78 -7.57 -14.50
N ASP A 36 9.17 -7.01 -15.64
CA ASP A 36 8.96 -7.58 -16.97
C ASP A 36 10.28 -7.69 -17.72
N THR A 37 10.75 -8.92 -17.89
CA THR A 37 12.02 -9.23 -18.56
C THR A 37 11.87 -9.50 -20.06
N GLU A 38 10.64 -9.68 -20.54
CA GLU A 38 10.37 -10.03 -21.94
C GLU A 38 9.87 -8.83 -22.75
N GLY A 39 9.09 -7.95 -22.13
CA GLY A 39 8.51 -6.77 -22.77
C GLY A 39 9.21 -5.45 -22.47
N SER A 40 10.11 -5.39 -21.48
CA SER A 40 10.80 -4.15 -21.11
C SER A 40 12.19 -4.03 -21.74
N PRO A 41 12.55 -2.86 -22.31
CA PRO A 41 13.93 -2.57 -22.72
C PRO A 41 14.87 -2.30 -21.54
N GLU A 42 14.31 -2.12 -20.34
CA GLU A 42 15.06 -1.81 -19.12
C GLU A 42 15.79 -3.06 -18.58
N PRO A 43 17.11 -2.98 -18.28
CA PRO A 43 17.85 -4.08 -17.67
C PRO A 43 17.22 -4.51 -16.33
N LEU A 44 17.24 -5.83 -16.06
CA LEU A 44 16.63 -6.38 -14.84
C LEU A 44 17.10 -5.69 -13.55
N HIS A 45 18.39 -5.37 -13.43
CA HIS A 45 18.91 -4.70 -12.22
C HIS A 45 18.31 -3.30 -12.01
N GLU A 46 17.98 -2.56 -13.08
CA GLU A 46 17.35 -1.24 -12.98
C GLU A 46 15.89 -1.40 -12.57
N GLN A 47 15.17 -2.38 -13.14
CA GLN A 47 13.81 -2.71 -12.73
C GLN A 47 13.73 -3.08 -11.25
N LEU A 48 14.65 -3.91 -10.76
CA LEU A 48 14.72 -4.31 -9.35
C LEU A 48 15.06 -3.13 -8.44
N HIS A 49 15.97 -2.25 -8.86
CA HIS A 49 16.28 -1.02 -8.16
C HIS A 49 15.06 -0.08 -8.07
N HIS A 50 14.33 0.11 -9.18
CA HIS A 50 13.09 0.89 -9.20
C HIS A 50 12.01 0.31 -8.29
N LEU A 51 11.82 -1.01 -8.32
CA LEU A 51 10.90 -1.68 -7.41
C LEU A 51 11.25 -1.41 -5.94
N ARG A 52 12.52 -1.59 -5.54
CA ARG A 52 12.97 -1.31 -4.17
C ARG A 52 12.76 0.14 -3.76
N HIS A 53 13.10 1.08 -4.64
CA HIS A 53 12.90 2.50 -4.37
C HIS A 53 11.41 2.82 -4.18
N GLN A 54 10.54 2.24 -5.01
CA GLN A 54 9.09 2.42 -4.88
C GLN A 54 8.55 1.79 -3.59
N ILE A 55 9.03 0.61 -3.19
CA ILE A 55 8.68 -0.01 -1.90
C ILE A 55 9.05 0.90 -0.72
N MET A 56 10.25 1.49 -0.73
CA MET A 56 10.65 2.43 0.33
C MET A 56 9.74 3.66 0.40
N LYS A 57 9.32 4.18 -0.76
CA LYS A 57 8.38 5.29 -0.85
C LYS A 57 7.02 4.89 -0.27
N GLU A 58 6.47 3.75 -0.67
CA GLU A 58 5.17 3.27 -0.17
C GLU A 58 5.20 3.01 1.34
N ARG A 59 6.28 2.41 1.85
CA ARG A 59 6.46 2.19 3.29
C ARG A 59 6.43 3.50 4.07
N ARG A 60 7.11 4.54 3.56
CA ARG A 60 7.12 5.87 4.19
C ARG A 60 5.74 6.50 4.19
N LEU A 61 5.03 6.40 3.07
CA LEU A 61 3.68 6.95 2.94
C LEU A 61 2.69 6.25 3.88
N LEU A 62 2.87 4.96 4.18
CA LEU A 62 2.09 4.25 5.19
C LEU A 62 2.50 4.61 6.63
N SER A 63 3.81 4.77 6.90
CA SER A 63 4.30 5.06 8.24
C SER A 63 3.93 6.46 8.74
N ASP A 64 3.85 7.44 7.84
CA ASP A 64 3.62 8.84 8.21
C ASP A 64 2.22 9.06 8.83
N PRO A 65 1.09 8.61 8.25
CA PRO A 65 -0.20 8.64 8.92
C PRO A 65 -0.27 7.70 10.13
N LEU A 66 0.35 6.52 10.06
CA LEU A 66 0.34 5.57 11.18
C LEU A 66 1.00 6.14 12.43
N SER A 67 2.15 6.80 12.30
CA SER A 67 2.82 7.44 13.43
C SER A 67 1.98 8.55 14.08
N ARG A 68 1.15 9.23 13.29
CA ARG A 68 0.28 10.32 13.77
C ARG A 68 -1.01 9.81 14.40
N TRP A 69 -1.56 8.71 13.90
CA TRP A 69 -2.91 8.27 14.24
C TRP A 69 -2.99 6.94 14.97
N ALA A 70 -1.89 6.20 15.14
CA ALA A 70 -1.90 4.85 15.73
C ALA A 70 -2.58 4.80 17.11
N GLU A 71 -2.24 5.71 18.03
CA GLU A 71 -2.86 5.73 19.37
C GLU A 71 -4.37 6.02 19.30
N PHE A 72 -4.76 6.94 18.43
CA PHE A 72 -6.17 7.29 18.24
C PHE A 72 -6.95 6.13 17.62
N LEU A 73 -6.44 5.56 16.52
CA LEU A 73 -7.10 4.45 15.83
C LEU A 73 -7.18 3.21 16.72
N ALA A 74 -6.14 2.90 17.49
CA ALA A 74 -6.11 1.77 18.40
C ALA A 74 -7.09 1.93 19.58
N SER A 75 -7.41 3.17 19.98
CA SER A 75 -8.40 3.45 21.02
C SER A 75 -9.84 3.20 20.57
N SER A 76 -10.09 3.13 19.25
CA SER A 76 -11.40 2.86 18.67
C SER A 76 -11.47 1.42 18.20
N GLY A 77 -12.27 0.60 18.88
CA GLY A 77 -12.42 -0.83 18.56
C GLY A 77 -12.91 -1.13 17.13
N SER A 78 -13.48 -0.14 16.44
CA SER A 78 -13.90 -0.26 15.04
C SER A 78 -12.75 -0.31 14.02
N ASN A 79 -11.53 0.06 14.41
CA ASN A 79 -10.40 0.18 13.47
C ASN A 79 -9.36 -0.95 13.59
N GLU A 80 -9.59 -1.94 14.46
CA GLU A 80 -8.63 -3.04 14.67
C GLU A 80 -8.32 -3.79 13.38
N GLN A 81 -9.31 -3.98 12.52
CA GLN A 81 -9.14 -4.69 11.26
C GLN A 81 -8.29 -3.90 10.25
N ILE A 82 -8.54 -2.59 10.14
CA ILE A 82 -7.73 -1.68 9.30
C ILE A 82 -6.28 -1.67 9.77
N LEU A 83 -6.04 -1.57 11.08
CA LEU A 83 -4.67 -1.61 11.65
C LEU A 83 -3.97 -2.95 11.38
N ARG A 84 -4.72 -4.06 11.40
CA ARG A 84 -4.21 -5.38 11.02
C ARG A 84 -3.81 -5.42 9.54
N HIS A 85 -4.68 -4.96 8.64
CA HIS A 85 -4.37 -4.94 7.21
C HIS A 85 -3.21 -4.00 6.86
N ILE A 86 -3.06 -2.87 7.55
CA ILE A 86 -1.87 -2.00 7.42
C ILE A 86 -0.60 -2.77 7.83
N SER A 87 -0.67 -3.54 8.91
CA SER A 87 0.46 -4.34 9.40
C SER A 87 0.82 -5.46 8.41
N ASP A 88 -0.18 -6.16 7.87
CA ASP A 88 -0.01 -7.19 6.85
C ASP A 88 0.62 -6.62 5.57
N LEU A 89 0.17 -5.45 5.13
CA LEU A 89 0.73 -4.74 3.99
C LEU A 89 2.19 -4.32 4.24
N ALA A 90 2.51 -3.81 5.43
CA ALA A 90 3.89 -3.44 5.77
C ALA A 90 4.83 -4.66 5.74
N LEU A 91 4.37 -5.81 6.25
CA LEU A 91 5.12 -7.06 6.18
C LEU A 91 5.29 -7.55 4.74
N GLN A 92 4.24 -7.44 3.92
CA GLN A 92 4.29 -7.82 2.52
C GLN A 92 5.28 -6.93 1.73
N LEU A 93 5.32 -5.62 2.00
CA LEU A 93 6.29 -4.71 1.39
C LEU A 93 7.74 -5.12 1.72
N ASP A 94 8.00 -5.47 2.99
CA ASP A 94 9.32 -5.97 3.41
C ASP A 94 9.68 -7.28 2.70
N ARG A 95 8.71 -8.19 2.55
CA ARG A 95 8.92 -9.45 1.84
C ARG A 95 9.28 -9.25 0.36
N VAL A 96 8.59 -8.34 -0.35
CA VAL A 96 8.91 -8.04 -1.76
C VAL A 96 10.29 -7.40 -1.86
N ARG A 97 10.66 -6.50 -0.93
CA ARG A 97 12.00 -5.90 -0.89
C ARG A 97 13.06 -6.99 -0.74
N ASP A 98 12.91 -7.89 0.21
CA ASP A 98 13.93 -8.91 0.50
C ASP A 98 14.07 -9.88 -0.68
N LEU A 99 12.96 -10.34 -1.26
CA LEU A 99 12.98 -11.16 -2.48
C LEU A 99 13.63 -10.45 -3.66
N SER A 100 13.43 -9.13 -3.82
CA SER A 100 14.06 -8.38 -4.91
C SER A 100 15.59 -8.34 -4.81
N VAL A 101 16.14 -8.44 -3.59
CA VAL A 101 17.59 -8.56 -3.36
C VAL A 101 18.03 -10.00 -3.62
N GLU A 102 17.26 -10.99 -3.19
CA GLU A 102 17.58 -12.40 -3.41
C GLU A 102 17.59 -12.78 -4.90
N VAL A 103 16.71 -12.19 -5.71
CA VAL A 103 16.73 -12.35 -7.19
C VAL A 103 18.06 -11.89 -7.79
N GLU A 104 18.67 -10.79 -7.29
CA GLU A 104 19.97 -10.31 -7.81
C GLU A 104 21.13 -11.26 -7.50
N HIS A 105 20.97 -12.10 -6.47
CA HIS A 105 21.99 -13.02 -5.99
C HIS A 105 21.69 -14.48 -6.37
N ASP A 106 20.78 -14.72 -7.31
CA ASP A 106 20.28 -16.03 -7.76
C ASP A 106 19.68 -16.91 -6.62
N GLY A 107 19.19 -16.29 -5.55
CA GLY A 107 18.61 -17.00 -4.40
C GLY A 107 17.16 -17.47 -4.61
N VAL A 108 16.40 -16.78 -5.46
CA VAL A 108 14.97 -17.04 -5.73
C VAL A 108 14.59 -16.73 -7.18
N THR A 109 13.45 -17.25 -7.63
CA THR A 109 12.98 -17.04 -9.02
C THR A 109 12.24 -15.71 -9.20
N LEU A 110 12.35 -15.13 -10.40
CA LEU A 110 11.57 -13.95 -10.79
C LEU A 110 10.05 -14.17 -10.68
N GLU A 111 9.58 -15.39 -10.90
CA GLU A 111 8.17 -15.75 -10.75
C GLU A 111 7.69 -15.58 -9.30
N MET A 112 8.51 -15.97 -8.32
CA MET A 112 8.18 -15.76 -6.91
C MET A 112 8.09 -14.28 -6.57
N LEU A 113 9.05 -13.46 -7.04
CA LEU A 113 9.00 -12.01 -6.85
C LEU A 113 7.75 -11.40 -7.49
N ARG A 114 7.39 -11.80 -8.71
CA ARG A 114 6.16 -11.36 -9.40
C ARG A 114 4.90 -11.72 -8.60
N GLY A 115 4.83 -12.94 -8.09
CA GLY A 115 3.69 -13.40 -7.28
C GLY A 115 3.53 -12.57 -6.00
N GLU A 116 4.62 -12.33 -5.28
CA GLU A 116 4.58 -11.55 -4.03
C GLU A 116 4.34 -10.05 -4.28
N THR A 117 4.81 -9.52 -5.41
CA THR A 117 4.50 -8.13 -5.83
C THR A 117 3.03 -7.98 -6.18
N THR A 118 2.45 -8.95 -6.91
CA THR A 118 1.01 -8.98 -7.24
C THR A 118 0.17 -9.03 -5.97
N ARG A 119 0.52 -9.92 -5.03
CA ARG A 119 -0.14 -10.01 -3.72
C ARG A 119 -0.07 -8.70 -2.94
N CYS A 120 1.06 -7.99 -2.99
CA CYS A 120 1.18 -6.68 -2.35
C CYS A 120 0.23 -5.64 -2.97
N ASN A 121 0.11 -5.63 -4.30
CA ASN A 121 -0.84 -4.77 -5.01
C ASN A 121 -2.30 -5.10 -4.67
N ASP A 122 -2.64 -6.38 -4.52
CA ASP A 122 -3.98 -6.80 -4.09
C ASP A 122 -4.29 -6.32 -2.67
N LEU A 123 -3.32 -6.36 -1.75
CA LEU A 123 -3.48 -5.82 -0.39
C LEU A 123 -3.66 -4.30 -0.39
N LEU A 124 -2.93 -3.56 -1.24
CA LEU A 124 -3.10 -2.12 -1.41
C LEU A 124 -4.53 -1.77 -1.87
N LEU A 125 -5.06 -2.52 -2.84
CA LEU A 125 -6.43 -2.35 -3.33
C LEU A 125 -7.47 -2.71 -2.26
N ALA A 126 -7.26 -3.81 -1.53
CA ALA A 126 -8.16 -4.22 -0.46
C ALA A 126 -8.23 -3.18 0.67
N LEU A 127 -7.08 -2.62 1.06
CA LEU A 127 -7.00 -1.58 2.09
C LEU A 127 -7.68 -0.26 1.64
N GLU A 128 -7.51 0.13 0.37
CA GLU A 128 -8.22 1.29 -0.20
C GLU A 128 -9.74 1.12 -0.12
N ALA A 129 -10.25 -0.05 -0.52
CA ALA A 129 -11.68 -0.35 -0.48
C ALA A 129 -12.23 -0.36 0.94
N GLU A 130 -11.49 -0.94 1.90
CA GLU A 130 -11.88 -0.97 3.31
C GLU A 130 -11.93 0.43 3.93
N LEU A 131 -10.91 1.25 3.71
CA LEU A 131 -10.87 2.63 4.21
C LEU A 131 -12.06 3.43 3.69
N ARG A 132 -12.42 3.27 2.41
CA ARG A 132 -13.61 3.92 1.83
C ARG A 132 -14.91 3.45 2.46
N ALA A 133 -15.06 2.15 2.68
CA ALA A 133 -16.24 1.59 3.32
C ALA A 133 -16.38 2.14 4.75
N GLN A 134 -15.27 2.20 5.51
CA GLN A 134 -15.28 2.71 6.87
C GLN A 134 -15.59 4.21 6.93
N ILE A 135 -15.02 5.03 6.04
CA ILE A 135 -15.33 6.46 5.95
C ILE A 135 -16.82 6.67 5.64
N ALA A 136 -17.38 5.92 4.67
CA ALA A 136 -18.80 6.01 4.34
C ALA A 136 -19.71 5.57 5.49
N HIS A 137 -19.29 4.58 6.28
CA HIS A 137 -20.02 4.15 7.47
C HIS A 137 -20.00 5.23 8.57
N GLU A 138 -18.85 5.86 8.82
CA GLU A 138 -18.73 6.98 9.77
C GLU A 138 -19.61 8.16 9.35
N ASP A 139 -19.66 8.50 8.05
CA ASP A 139 -20.51 9.58 7.53
C ASP A 139 -22.01 9.30 7.80
N GLN A 140 -22.45 8.04 7.82
CA GLN A 140 -23.84 7.66 8.12
C GLN A 140 -24.18 7.73 9.61
N LEU A 141 -23.21 7.56 10.50
CA LEU A 141 -23.40 7.64 11.95
C LEU A 141 -23.47 9.09 12.47
N GLU A 142 -22.95 10.04 11.70
CA GLU A 142 -22.97 11.47 12.03
C GLU A 142 -24.26 12.20 11.55
N HIS A 143 -25.15 11.52 10.84
CA HIS A 143 -26.45 12.03 10.36
C HIS A 143 -27.64 11.36 11.06
#